data_AF-A0A972B8B5-F1
#
_entry.id   AF-A0A972B8B5-F1
#
_cell.length_a   1.000
_cell.length_b   1.000
_cell.length_c   1.000
_cell.angle_alpha   90.00
_cell.angle_beta   90.00
_cell.angle_gamma   90.00
#
_symmetry.space_group_name_H-M   'P 1'
#
loop_
_entity.id
_entity.type
_entity.pdbx_description
1 polymer ?
#
loop_
_entity_poly.entity_id
_entity_poly.type
_entity_poly.pdbx_seq_one_letter_code
_entity_poly.pdbx_strand_id
1 'polypeptide(L)'
;VGSSMIMAEKGIEDIFEEYVKNIDFHNQDITVPFLNKMINDFKEPFVGHNKVILIRSQNGTPLATYAGDKVYVDTTDVTKMTKLLVDGKTLIIYRCDYSIYDLDLLLD
;
A
#
# COMPACT_ATOMS: atom_id res chain seq x y z
N VAL A 1 -4.10 6.06 22.43
CA VAL A 1 -3.87 6.24 20.98
C VAL A 1 -5.21 6.20 20.24
N GLY A 2 -5.35 6.90 19.11
CA GLY A 2 -6.60 6.87 18.32
C GLY A 2 -6.47 5.92 17.13
N SER A 3 -7.59 5.39 16.65
CA SER A 3 -7.65 4.38 15.59
C SER A 3 -7.19 4.90 14.22
N SER A 4 -6.58 4.02 13.44
CA SER A 4 -6.32 4.21 12.01
C SER A 4 -7.51 3.68 11.19
N MET A 5 -7.73 4.25 10.02
CA MET A 5 -8.80 3.82 9.11
C MET A 5 -8.32 3.91 7.67
N ILE A 6 -8.69 2.90 6.88
CA ILE A 6 -8.46 2.82 5.44
C ILE A 6 -9.82 2.53 4.79
N MET A 7 -10.22 3.32 3.81
CA MET A 7 -11.44 3.11 3.03
C MET A 7 -11.07 3.13 1.56
N ALA A 8 -11.32 2.03 0.87
CA ALA A 8 -11.00 1.85 -0.54
C ALA A 8 -12.30 1.76 -1.36
N GLU A 9 -12.42 2.55 -2.42
CA GLU A 9 -13.52 2.44 -3.37
C GLU A 9 -13.50 1.06 -4.04
N LYS A 10 -14.68 0.53 -4.38
CA LYS A 10 -14.77 -0.79 -5.02
C LYS A 10 -13.93 -0.83 -6.31
N GLY A 11 -13.07 -1.86 -6.41
CA GLY A 11 -12.21 -2.09 -7.57
C GLY A 11 -10.78 -1.57 -7.42
N ILE A 12 -10.38 -1.08 -6.24
CA ILE A 12 -8.97 -1.09 -5.81
C ILE A 12 -8.82 -2.14 -4.71
N GLU A 13 -7.84 -3.00 -4.85
CA GLU A 13 -7.67 -4.18 -4.00
C GLU A 13 -6.48 -4.01 -3.07
N ASP A 14 -6.65 -4.42 -1.81
CA ASP A 14 -5.55 -4.43 -0.85
C ASP A 14 -4.70 -5.69 -1.05
N ILE A 15 -3.62 -5.53 -1.79
CA ILE A 15 -2.67 -6.59 -2.14
C ILE A 15 -2.02 -7.15 -0.87
N PHE A 16 -1.82 -6.31 0.15
CA PHE A 16 -1.23 -6.75 1.42
C PHE A 16 -2.14 -7.74 2.14
N GLU A 17 -3.46 -7.50 2.15
CA GLU A 17 -4.43 -8.40 2.79
C GLU A 17 -4.41 -9.80 2.17
N GLU A 18 -4.26 -9.88 0.85
CA GLU A 18 -4.12 -11.16 0.14
C GLU A 18 -2.77 -11.82 0.39
N TYR A 19 -1.68 -11.04 0.34
CA TYR A 19 -0.33 -11.55 0.60
C TYR A 19 -0.23 -12.20 1.99
N VAL A 20 -0.72 -11.55 3.04
CA VAL A 20 -0.62 -12.06 4.42
C VAL A 20 -1.45 -13.33 4.66
N LYS A 21 -2.46 -13.62 3.84
CA LYS A 21 -3.23 -14.88 3.91
C LYS A 21 -2.44 -16.06 3.35
N ASN A 22 -1.51 -15.80 2.43
CA ASN A 22 -0.80 -16.81 1.66
C ASN A 22 0.63 -17.07 2.15
N ILE A 23 1.17 -16.25 3.06
CA ILE A 23 2.50 -16.44 3.63
C ILE A 23 2.48 -17.12 5.00
N ASP A 24 3.44 -18.00 5.21
CA ASP A 24 3.78 -18.52 6.53
C ASP A 24 4.88 -17.62 7.15
N PHE A 25 4.55 -16.95 8.25
CA PHE A 25 5.44 -15.96 8.90
C PHE A 25 6.65 -16.57 9.62
N HIS A 26 6.93 -17.86 9.43
CA HIS A 26 8.02 -18.57 10.09
C HIS A 26 9.44 -18.09 9.73
N ASN A 27 9.62 -17.33 8.64
CA ASN A 27 10.91 -16.72 8.29
C ASN A 27 10.81 -15.19 8.17
N GLN A 28 11.06 -14.52 9.30
CA GLN A 28 11.36 -13.09 9.35
C GLN A 28 12.80 -12.85 8.91
N ASP A 29 13.07 -13.01 7.61
CA ASP A 29 14.32 -12.50 7.06
C ASP A 29 14.21 -10.98 6.95
N ILE A 30 14.73 -10.28 7.97
CA ILE A 30 14.65 -8.82 8.15
C ILE A 30 15.56 -8.09 7.13
N THR A 31 16.41 -8.83 6.41
CA THR A 31 17.43 -8.27 5.51
C THR A 31 16.86 -7.65 4.24
N VAL A 32 15.69 -8.12 3.77
CA VAL A 32 15.02 -7.58 2.58
C VAL A 32 13.91 -6.62 3.04
N PRO A 33 13.86 -5.39 2.51
CA PRO A 33 12.73 -4.49 2.75
C PRO A 33 11.40 -5.18 2.46
N PHE A 34 10.44 -5.06 3.38
CA PHE A 34 9.15 -5.74 3.32
C PHE A 34 8.48 -5.62 1.93
N LEU A 35 8.51 -4.43 1.35
CA LEU A 35 7.88 -4.15 0.06
C LEU A 35 8.56 -4.90 -1.10
N ASN A 36 9.89 -4.95 -1.15
CA ASN A 36 10.63 -5.74 -2.14
C ASN A 36 10.31 -7.22 -2.00
N LYS A 37 10.26 -7.72 -0.75
CA LYS A 37 9.90 -9.12 -0.49
C LYS A 37 8.50 -9.44 -1.01
N MET A 38 7.51 -8.61 -0.68
CA MET A 38 6.14 -8.80 -1.13
C MET A 38 6.01 -8.76 -2.65
N ILE A 39 6.66 -7.79 -3.32
CA ILE A 39 6.64 -7.71 -4.79
C ILE A 39 7.28 -8.96 -5.39
N ASN A 40 8.40 -9.44 -4.84
CA ASN A 40 9.09 -10.61 -5.37
C ASN A 40 8.33 -11.93 -5.15
N ASP A 41 7.73 -12.09 -3.97
CA ASP A 41 6.98 -13.29 -3.59
C ASP A 41 5.59 -13.32 -4.25
N PHE A 42 5.00 -12.16 -4.54
CA PHE A 42 3.62 -12.02 -4.98
C PHE A 42 3.50 -11.01 -6.13
N LYS A 43 4.11 -11.33 -7.27
CA LYS A 43 4.26 -10.43 -8.43
C LYS A 43 2.95 -10.10 -9.14
N GLU A 44 2.04 -11.06 -9.27
CA GLU A 44 0.86 -10.96 -10.14
C GLU A 44 0.04 -9.67 -9.96
N PRO A 45 -0.30 -9.21 -8.75
CA PRO A 45 -1.10 -7.99 -8.56
C PRO A 45 -0.37 -6.69 -8.89
N PHE A 46 0.95 -6.74 -9.10
CA PHE A 46 1.75 -5.59 -9.51
C PHE A 46 1.96 -5.52 -11.02
N VAL A 47 1.66 -6.60 -11.76
CA VAL A 47 1.88 -6.65 -13.21
C VAL A 47 0.97 -5.67 -13.93
N GLY A 48 1.57 -4.86 -14.80
CA GLY A 48 0.84 -3.87 -15.59
C GLY A 48 0.58 -2.54 -14.85
N HIS A 49 1.09 -2.39 -13.63
CA HIS A 49 1.02 -1.14 -12.87
C HIS A 49 2.38 -0.46 -12.78
N ASN A 50 2.39 0.88 -12.82
CA ASN A 50 3.62 1.66 -12.75
C ASN A 50 3.99 2.09 -11.33
N LYS A 51 3.05 2.10 -10.39
CA LYS A 51 3.25 2.60 -9.03
C LYS A 51 2.71 1.64 -7.98
N VAL A 52 3.36 1.68 -6.82
CA VAL A 52 2.90 1.00 -5.62
C VAL A 52 2.70 2.01 -4.49
N ILE A 53 1.60 1.86 -3.76
CA ILE A 53 1.24 2.68 -2.61
C ILE A 53 1.30 1.82 -1.36
N LEU A 54 2.26 2.09 -0.48
CA LEU A 54 2.37 1.42 0.81
C LEU A 54 1.74 2.30 1.90
N ILE A 55 0.71 1.79 2.57
CA ILE A 55 0.07 2.43 3.72
C ILE A 55 0.61 1.81 5.00
N ARG A 56 1.03 2.66 5.94
CA ARG A 56 1.59 2.27 7.23
C ARG A 56 0.87 2.96 8.37
N SER A 57 0.88 2.34 9.54
CA SER A 57 0.58 3.03 10.78
C SER A 57 1.64 4.11 11.05
N GLN A 58 1.36 5.01 12.00
CA GLN A 58 2.29 6.09 12.38
C GLN A 58 3.60 5.59 13.01
N ASN A 59 3.68 4.31 13.39
CA ASN A 59 4.89 3.65 13.87
C ASN A 59 5.56 2.76 12.79
N GLY A 60 5.12 2.84 11.54
CA GLY A 60 5.75 2.19 10.41
C GLY A 60 5.29 0.75 10.12
N THR A 61 4.32 0.21 10.85
CA THR A 61 3.74 -1.12 10.56
C THR A 61 2.97 -1.06 9.24
N PRO A 62 3.25 -1.93 8.25
CA PRO A 62 2.44 -2.06 7.05
C PRO A 62 0.97 -2.39 7.39
N LEU A 63 0.03 -1.68 6.77
CA LEU A 63 -1.41 -1.87 6.98
C LEU A 63 -2.15 -2.27 5.71
N ALA A 64 -1.74 -1.73 4.56
CA ALA A 64 -2.32 -2.03 3.25
C ALA A 64 -1.30 -1.72 2.15
N THR A 65 -1.41 -2.40 1.01
CA THR A 65 -0.67 -2.03 -0.21
C THR A 65 -1.57 -2.05 -1.43
N TYR A 66 -1.45 -1.02 -2.26
CA TYR A 66 -2.20 -0.89 -3.51
C TYR A 66 -1.23 -0.71 -4.68
N ALA A 67 -1.67 -1.05 -5.90
CA ALA A 67 -0.95 -0.76 -7.13
C ALA A 67 -1.85 0.04 -8.09
N GLY A 68 -1.23 0.83 -8.96
CA GLY A 68 -1.94 1.62 -9.97
C GLY A 68 -0.99 2.42 -10.86
N ASP A 69 -1.53 3.04 -11.90
CA ASP A 69 -0.73 3.80 -12.86
C ASP A 69 -0.70 5.30 -12.56
N LYS A 70 -1.89 5.86 -12.33
CA LYS A 70 -2.09 7.29 -12.07
C LYS A 70 -2.51 7.46 -10.64
N VAL A 71 -1.57 7.93 -9.82
CA VAL A 71 -1.77 8.17 -8.39
C VAL A 71 -1.65 9.65 -8.11
N TYR A 72 -2.73 10.25 -7.62
CA TYR A 72 -2.77 11.65 -7.20
C TYR A 72 -3.05 11.73 -5.70
N VAL A 73 -2.39 12.66 -5.03
CA VAL A 73 -2.65 12.97 -3.62
C VAL A 73 -3.51 14.23 -3.56
N ASP A 74 -4.63 14.14 -2.87
CA ASP A 74 -5.54 15.24 -2.60
C ASP A 74 -5.57 15.52 -1.09
N THR A 75 -5.34 16.78 -0.74
CA THR A 75 -5.32 17.24 0.65
C THR A 75 -6.75 17.56 1.09
N THR A 76 -7.16 16.99 2.22
CA THR A 76 -8.49 17.25 2.79
C THR A 76 -8.42 18.27 3.92
N ASP A 77 -9.51 19.01 4.16
CA ASP A 77 -9.63 19.89 5.33
C ASP A 77 -9.72 19.11 6.66
N VAL A 78 -9.90 17.80 6.60
CA VAL A 78 -9.95 16.92 7.77
C VAL A 78 -8.54 16.58 8.23
N THR A 79 -8.20 16.99 9.45
CA THR A 79 -6.88 16.74 10.03
C THR A 79 -6.56 15.25 10.07
N LYS A 80 -5.35 14.87 9.62
CA LYS A 80 -4.84 13.48 9.54
C LYS A 80 -5.59 12.58 8.55
N MET A 81 -6.37 13.16 7.65
CA MET A 81 -6.97 12.45 6.53
C MET A 81 -6.26 12.85 5.22
N THR A 82 -5.91 11.83 4.44
CA THR A 82 -5.40 11.99 3.08
C THR A 82 -6.31 11.24 2.13
N LYS A 83 -6.66 11.86 1.01
CA LYS A 83 -7.34 11.20 -0.10
C LYS A 83 -6.33 10.94 -1.20
N LEU A 84 -6.27 9.72 -1.68
CA LEU A 84 -5.53 9.33 -2.87
C LEU A 84 -6.53 8.96 -3.97
N LEU A 85 -6.22 9.36 -5.19
CA LEU A 85 -6.93 8.92 -6.38
C LEU A 85 -6.02 7.95 -7.13
N VAL A 86 -6.41 6.67 -7.17
CA VAL A 86 -5.67 5.59 -7.83
C VAL A 86 -6.48 5.16 -9.06
N ASP A 87 -5.99 5.50 -10.25
CA ASP A 87 -6.66 5.19 -11.52
C ASP A 87 -8.13 5.65 -11.58
N GLY A 88 -8.40 6.82 -10.99
CA GLY A 88 -9.73 7.42 -10.92
C GLY A 88 -10.61 6.91 -9.77
N LYS A 89 -10.14 5.95 -8.96
CA LYS A 89 -10.83 5.42 -7.78
C LYS A 89 -10.29 6.02 -6.49
N THR A 90 -11.17 6.24 -5.52
CA THR A 90 -10.83 6.92 -4.27
C THR A 90 -10.29 5.95 -3.22
N LEU A 91 -9.14 6.28 -2.63
CA LEU A 91 -8.59 5.68 -1.43
C LEU A 91 -8.48 6.75 -0.34
N ILE A 92 -9.11 6.55 0.81
CA ILE A 92 -9.04 7.46 1.96
C ILE A 92 -8.27 6.77 3.08
N ILE A 93 -7.27 7.47 3.61
CA ILE A 93 -6.52 7.03 4.78
C ILE A 93 -6.64 8.05 5.90
N TYR A 94 -6.80 7.58 7.13
CA TYR A 94 -6.89 8.41 8.32
C TYR A 94 -5.94 7.90 9.39
N ARG A 95 -5.09 8.80 9.91
CA ARG A 95 -4.03 8.48 10.89
C ARG A 95 -3.12 7.34 10.41
N CYS A 96 -2.71 7.44 9.16
CA CYS A 96 -1.75 6.56 8.52
C CYS A 96 -0.68 7.41 7.84
N ASP A 97 0.51 6.84 7.70
CA ASP A 97 1.53 7.35 6.80
C ASP A 97 1.43 6.60 5.47
N TYR A 98 1.91 7.21 4.39
CA TYR A 98 1.93 6.57 3.08
C TYR A 98 3.24 6.86 2.34
N SER A 99 3.62 5.96 1.44
CA SER A 99 4.68 6.18 0.45
C SER A 99 4.21 5.67 -0.90
N ILE A 100 4.57 6.39 -1.95
CA ILE A 100 4.30 6.02 -3.35
C ILE A 100 5.66 5.79 -4.00
N TYR A 101 5.85 4.63 -4.62
CA TYR A 101 7.08 4.27 -5.32
C TYR A 101 6.76 3.99 -6.79
N ASP A 102 7.70 4.32 -7.67
CA ASP A 102 7.71 3.74 -9.01
C ASP A 102 8.08 2.26 -8.89
N LEU A 103 7.27 1.38 -9.50
CA LEU A 103 7.43 -0.06 -9.36
C LEU A 103 8.78 -0.53 -9.93
N ASP A 104 9.25 0.10 -11.01
CA ASP A 104 10.54 -0.18 -11.64
C ASP A 104 11.74 0.02 -10.69
N LEU A 105 11.60 0.77 -9.60
CA LEU A 105 12.64 0.95 -8.59
C LEU A 105 12.67 -0.17 -7.54
N LEU A 106 11.68 -1.07 -7.57
CA LEU A 106 11.48 -2.15 -6.61
C LEU A 106 11.62 -3.54 -7.24
N LEU A 107 11.76 -3.60 -8.55
CA LEU A 107 12.00 -4.82 -9.31
C LEU A 107 13.51 -5.02 -9.46
N ASP A 108 14.01 -6.15 -8.95
CA ASP A 108 15.39 -6.63 -9.18
C ASP A 108 15.43 -7.65 -10.35
#